data_AF-A0A7Y9JXZ4-F1
#
_entry.id   AF-A0A7Y9JXZ4-F1
#
_cell.length_a   1.000
_cell.length_b   1.000
_cell.length_c   1.000
_cell.angle_alpha   90.00
_cell.angle_beta   90.00
_cell.angle_gamma   90.00
#
_symmetry.space_group_name_H-M   'P 1'
#
loop_
_entity.id
_entity.type
_entity.pdbx_description
1 polymer ?
#
loop_
_entity_poly.entity_id
_entity_poly.type
_entity_poly.pdbx_seq_one_letter_code
_entity_poly.pdbx_strand_id
1 'polypeptide(L)'
;MARGYAAWRGRAVEPLVRDALARLLPDDRWPDVRTVGGWWPRTNRQEIDLVGADDRPAREIAFVGTVKWRASAPLTAADVTALATDATAVPGVTAATSLVGVCPAGAEPDPRLAQVWTADDLLAAWP
;
A
#
# COMPACT_ATOMS: atom_id res chain seq x y z
N MET A 1 27.33 1.25 1.87
CA MET A 1 26.65 2.45 1.32
C MET A 1 25.34 2.11 0.60
N ALA A 2 25.28 1.09 -0.27
CA ALA A 2 24.08 0.74 -1.05
C ALA A 2 22.81 0.40 -0.22
N ARG A 3 22.95 -0.31 0.90
CA ARG A 3 21.80 -0.65 1.78
C ARG A 3 21.13 0.57 2.42
N GLY A 4 21.92 1.57 2.81
CA GLY A 4 21.40 2.80 3.43
C GLY A 4 20.61 3.65 2.43
N TYR A 5 21.11 3.76 1.19
CA TYR A 5 20.41 4.47 0.12
C TYR A 5 19.10 3.79 -0.27
N ALA A 6 19.08 2.45 -0.38
CA ALA A 6 17.85 1.71 -0.69
C ALA A 6 16.78 1.88 0.40
N ALA A 7 17.16 1.81 1.68
CA ALA A 7 16.24 2.02 2.79
C ALA A 7 15.73 3.47 2.86
N TRP A 8 16.61 4.47 2.66
CA TRP A 8 16.21 5.88 2.57
C TRP A 8 15.26 6.13 1.41
N ARG A 9 15.55 5.56 0.24
CA ARG A 9 14.72 5.67 -0.97
C ARG A 9 13.33 5.07 -0.75
N GLY A 10 13.25 3.94 -0.05
CA GLY A 10 11.97 3.31 0.31
C GLY A 10 11.08 4.27 1.09
N ARG A 11 11.58 4.86 2.17
CA ARG A 11 10.83 5.83 2.98
C ARG A 11 10.52 7.13 2.23
N ALA A 12 11.43 7.58 1.37
CA ALA A 12 11.25 8.79 0.58
C ALA A 12 10.17 8.63 -0.50
N VAL A 13 9.91 7.40 -0.97
CA VAL A 13 8.94 7.15 -2.04
C VAL A 13 7.51 6.99 -1.54
N GLU A 14 7.31 6.60 -0.28
CA GLU A 14 5.97 6.37 0.28
C GLU A 14 5.03 7.58 0.16
N PRO A 15 5.43 8.84 0.44
CA PRO A 15 4.56 9.99 0.21
C PRO A 15 4.18 10.18 -1.26
N LEU A 16 5.10 9.89 -2.20
CA LEU A 16 4.83 10.00 -3.63
C LEU A 16 3.87 8.90 -4.09
N VAL A 17 4.02 7.68 -3.58
CA VAL A 17 3.09 6.58 -3.85
C VAL A 17 1.68 6.95 -3.35
N ARG A 18 1.58 7.49 -2.12
CA ARG A 18 0.29 7.93 -1.57
C ARG A 18 -0.34 9.04 -2.41
N ASP A 19 0.44 10.03 -2.88
CA ASP A 19 -0.06 11.09 -3.78
C ASP A 19 -0.50 10.54 -5.15
N ALA A 20 0.28 9.63 -5.74
CA ALA A 20 -0.09 8.96 -6.99
C ALA A 20 -1.43 8.23 -6.85
N LEU A 21 -1.58 7.41 -5.81
CA LEU A 21 -2.83 6.67 -5.56
C LEU A 21 -4.00 7.61 -5.24
N ALA A 22 -3.76 8.72 -4.54
CA ALA A 22 -4.80 9.72 -4.29
C ALA A 22 -5.27 10.45 -5.57
N ARG A 23 -4.45 10.47 -6.63
CA ARG A 23 -4.82 11.00 -7.95
C ARG A 23 -5.49 9.96 -8.84
N LEU A 24 -5.05 8.70 -8.74
CA LEU A 24 -5.59 7.57 -9.51
C LEU A 24 -6.95 7.10 -9.01
N LEU A 25 -7.22 7.28 -7.71
CA LEU A 25 -8.46 6.85 -7.06
C LEU A 25 -9.38 8.06 -6.79
N PRO A 26 -10.71 7.87 -6.80
CA PRO A 26 -11.43 6.61 -7.02
C PRO A 26 -11.39 6.14 -8.48
N ASP A 27 -11.48 4.82 -8.67
CA ASP A 27 -11.64 4.16 -9.98
C ASP A 27 -12.79 3.13 -9.92
N ASP A 28 -12.99 2.35 -10.99
CA ASP A 28 -14.05 1.34 -11.07
C ASP A 28 -13.91 0.23 -10.00
N ARG A 29 -12.68 -0.06 -9.53
CA ARG A 29 -12.42 -1.08 -8.50
C ARG A 29 -12.57 -0.51 -7.09
N TRP A 30 -12.21 0.76 -6.90
CA TRP A 30 -12.21 1.47 -5.63
C TRP A 30 -13.10 2.73 -5.69
N PRO A 31 -14.40 2.59 -5.98
CA PRO A 31 -15.27 3.75 -6.23
C PRO A 31 -15.44 4.65 -5.00
N ASP A 32 -15.26 4.09 -3.81
CA ASP A 32 -15.48 4.76 -2.54
C ASP A 32 -14.19 5.26 -1.86
N VAL A 33 -13.01 5.01 -2.44
CA VAL A 33 -11.75 5.49 -1.84
C VAL A 33 -11.56 6.98 -2.14
N ARG A 34 -11.60 7.79 -1.09
CA ARG A 34 -11.44 9.26 -1.15
C ARG A 34 -10.15 9.77 -0.54
N THR A 35 -9.55 8.99 0.36
CA THR A 35 -8.27 9.31 0.96
C THR A 35 -7.34 8.11 0.94
N VAL A 36 -6.07 8.35 0.66
CA VAL A 36 -5.00 7.36 0.77
C VAL A 36 -3.94 7.90 1.73
N GLY A 37 -3.59 7.10 2.74
CA GLY A 37 -2.61 7.48 3.76
C GLY A 37 -1.83 6.29 4.29
N GLY A 38 -1.00 6.52 5.31
CA GLY A 38 -0.39 5.45 6.10
C GLY A 38 -1.02 5.37 7.49
N TRP A 39 -0.79 4.26 8.18
CA TRP A 39 -1.20 4.10 9.58
C TRP A 39 -0.03 3.67 10.44
N TRP A 40 0.22 4.45 11.50
CA TRP A 40 1.29 4.20 12.46
C TRP A 40 0.72 3.98 13.87
N PRO A 41 0.90 2.80 14.48
CA PRO A 41 0.51 2.56 15.86
C PRO A 41 1.43 3.32 16.84
N ARG A 42 0.87 3.82 17.95
CA ARG A 42 1.68 4.42 19.04
C ARG A 42 2.44 3.38 19.86
N THR A 43 2.03 2.13 19.80
CA THR A 43 2.78 0.99 20.31
C THR A 43 3.82 0.60 19.25
N ASN A 44 4.99 0.09 19.65
CA ASN A 44 6.15 -0.23 18.80
C ASN A 44 5.89 -1.37 17.77
N ARG A 45 4.73 -1.36 17.11
CA ARG A 45 4.28 -2.26 16.05
C ARG A 45 4.64 -1.67 14.68
N GLN A 46 4.57 -2.52 13.67
CA GLN A 46 4.96 -2.19 12.30
C GLN A 46 3.98 -1.19 11.65
N GLU A 47 4.53 -0.29 10.85
CA GLU A 47 3.77 0.67 10.03
C GLU A 47 2.96 -0.06 8.94
N ILE A 48 1.75 0.42 8.68
CA ILE A 48 1.03 0.10 7.45
C ILE A 48 1.24 1.24 6.46
N ASP A 49 1.88 0.91 5.34
CA ASP A 49 2.32 1.89 4.35
C ASP A 49 1.12 2.56 3.66
N LEU A 50 0.06 1.80 3.39
CA LEU A 50 -1.13 2.25 2.66
C LEU A 50 -2.43 1.89 3.38
N VAL A 51 -3.33 2.85 3.47
CA VAL A 51 -4.72 2.71 3.90
C VAL A 51 -5.58 3.54 2.95
N GLY A 52 -6.46 2.87 2.21
CA GLY A 52 -7.48 3.51 1.39
C GLY A 52 -8.80 3.56 2.15
N ALA A 53 -9.37 4.75 2.32
CA ALA A 53 -10.58 4.96 3.11
C ALA A 53 -11.55 5.95 2.45
N ASP A 54 -12.79 5.93 2.94
CA ASP A 54 -13.90 6.73 2.43
C ASP A 54 -13.86 8.21 2.86
N ASP A 55 -13.24 8.51 4.00
CA ASP A 55 -13.17 9.86 4.56
C ASP A 55 -11.98 9.99 5.54
N ARG A 56 -11.74 11.21 6.05
CA ARG A 56 -10.78 11.49 7.11
C ARG A 56 -11.43 12.34 8.22
N PRO A 57 -11.76 11.75 9.39
CA PRO A 57 -11.45 10.38 9.83
C PRO A 57 -12.23 9.30 9.07
N ALA A 58 -11.61 8.14 8.88
CA ALA A 58 -12.19 7.02 8.14
C ALA A 58 -13.40 6.43 8.87
N ARG A 59 -14.47 6.15 8.11
CA ARG A 59 -15.62 5.35 8.57
C ARG A 59 -15.51 3.92 8.09
N GLU A 60 -14.97 3.73 6.88
CA GLU A 60 -14.73 2.43 6.26
C GLU A 60 -13.33 2.35 5.65
N ILE A 61 -12.69 1.18 5.77
CA ILE A 61 -11.39 0.89 5.17
C ILE A 61 -11.59 -0.06 4.01
N ALA A 62 -11.39 0.44 2.79
CA ALA A 62 -11.51 -0.35 1.56
C ALA A 62 -10.32 -1.31 1.40
N PHE A 63 -9.10 -0.82 1.67
CA PHE A 63 -7.90 -1.63 1.60
C PHE A 63 -6.82 -1.18 2.59
N VAL A 64 -5.92 -2.11 2.86
CA VAL A 64 -4.60 -1.85 3.45
C VAL A 64 -3.50 -2.43 2.57
N GLY A 65 -2.33 -1.81 2.58
CA GLY A 65 -1.27 -2.22 1.66
C GLY A 65 0.14 -1.94 2.12
N THR A 66 1.08 -2.54 1.39
CA THR A 66 2.52 -2.34 1.58
C THR A 66 3.17 -1.73 0.33
N VAL A 67 4.20 -0.93 0.56
CA VAL A 67 5.08 -0.38 -0.48
C VAL A 67 6.44 -1.08 -0.40
N LYS A 68 6.81 -1.82 -1.44
CA LYS A 68 8.16 -2.37 -1.61
C LYS A 68 8.78 -1.81 -2.87
N TRP A 69 9.63 -0.79 -2.71
CA TRP A 69 10.28 -0.13 -3.86
C TRP A 69 11.47 -0.93 -4.43
N ARG A 70 11.15 -2.07 -5.05
CA ARG A 70 12.11 -3.02 -5.64
C ARG A 70 11.90 -3.05 -7.16
N ALA A 71 12.94 -2.73 -7.92
CA ALA A 71 12.87 -2.67 -9.39
C ALA A 71 12.99 -4.04 -10.09
N SER A 72 13.59 -5.03 -9.41
CA SER A 72 13.93 -6.33 -10.00
C SER A 72 13.50 -7.52 -9.13
N ALA A 73 12.72 -7.28 -8.08
CA ALA A 73 12.26 -8.32 -7.17
C ALA A 73 10.79 -8.06 -6.81
N PRO A 74 9.86 -8.95 -7.21
CA PRO A 74 8.44 -8.76 -6.95
C PRO A 74 8.11 -8.83 -5.45
N LEU A 75 6.88 -8.44 -5.10
CA LEU A 75 6.29 -8.83 -3.81
C LEU A 75 6.19 -10.35 -3.72
N THR A 76 6.58 -10.88 -2.57
CA THR A 76 6.57 -12.32 -2.29
C THR A 76 5.38 -12.70 -1.43
N ALA A 77 5.03 -13.98 -1.40
CA ALA A 77 4.02 -14.51 -0.46
C ALA A 77 4.35 -14.23 1.02
N ALA A 78 5.64 -14.06 1.35
CA ALA A 78 6.11 -13.66 2.67
C ALA A 78 5.81 -12.19 2.97
N ASP A 79 6.00 -11.29 1.99
CA ASP A 79 5.60 -9.87 2.12
C ASP A 79 4.08 -9.77 2.36
N VAL A 80 3.27 -10.55 1.63
CA VAL A 80 1.80 -10.57 1.79
C VAL A 80 1.37 -11.12 3.15
N THR A 81 2.05 -12.15 3.64
CA THR A 81 1.78 -12.73 4.98
C THR A 81 2.11 -11.76 6.10
N ALA A 82 3.21 -11.01 5.96
CA ALA A 82 3.56 -9.95 6.90
C ALA A 82 2.50 -8.84 6.91
N LEU A 83 2.11 -8.35 5.72
CA LEU A 83 1.05 -7.34 5.58
C LEU A 83 -0.27 -7.81 6.23
N ALA A 84 -0.72 -9.04 5.93
CA ALA A 84 -1.95 -9.58 6.50
C ALA A 84 -1.90 -9.65 8.03
N THR A 85 -0.73 -9.95 8.60
CA THR A 85 -0.52 -9.99 10.05
C THR A 85 -0.60 -8.58 10.64
N ASP A 86 0.15 -7.64 10.08
CA ASP A 86 0.24 -6.26 10.58
C ASP A 86 -1.10 -5.51 10.43
N ALA A 87 -1.84 -5.79 9.36
CA ALA A 87 -3.16 -5.22 9.07
C ALA A 87 -4.16 -5.41 10.22
N THR A 88 -4.05 -6.51 10.98
CA THR A 88 -4.94 -6.79 12.12
C THR A 88 -4.85 -5.76 13.25
N ALA A 89 -3.79 -4.95 13.27
CA ALA A 89 -3.63 -3.89 14.25
C ALA A 89 -4.37 -2.59 13.89
N VAL A 90 -4.78 -2.42 12.61
CA VAL A 90 -5.45 -1.21 12.12
C VAL A 90 -6.92 -1.21 12.57
N PRO A 91 -7.40 -0.19 13.31
CA PRO A 91 -8.80 -0.09 13.69
C PRO A 91 -9.72 -0.03 12.46
N GLY A 92 -10.75 -0.87 12.44
CA GLY A 92 -11.72 -0.94 11.33
C GLY A 92 -11.36 -1.95 10.23
N VAL A 93 -10.14 -2.51 10.24
CA VAL A 93 -9.80 -3.62 9.33
C VAL A 93 -10.52 -4.89 9.77
N THR A 94 -11.06 -5.62 8.80
CA THR A 94 -11.71 -6.92 8.98
C THR A 94 -11.13 -7.95 8.02
N ALA A 95 -11.58 -9.21 8.12
CA ALA A 95 -11.20 -10.26 7.17
C ALA A 95 -11.67 -9.99 5.73
N ALA A 96 -12.62 -9.09 5.53
CA ALA A 96 -13.09 -8.67 4.20
C ALA A 96 -12.30 -7.49 3.62
N THR A 97 -11.48 -6.81 4.43
CA THR A 97 -10.67 -5.69 3.97
C THR A 97 -9.60 -6.17 2.99
N SER A 98 -9.56 -5.57 1.81
CA SER A 98 -8.65 -6.00 0.75
C SER A 98 -7.20 -5.71 1.09
N LEU A 99 -6.30 -6.61 0.67
CA LEU A 99 -4.85 -6.36 0.71
C LEU A 99 -4.39 -5.88 -0.66
N VAL A 100 -3.58 -4.83 -0.68
CA VAL A 100 -2.99 -4.29 -1.91
C VAL A 100 -1.48 -4.10 -1.80
N GLY A 101 -0.80 -3.99 -2.94
CA GLY A 101 0.64 -3.82 -2.98
C GLY A 101 1.07 -2.71 -3.93
N VAL A 102 2.22 -2.11 -3.63
CA VAL A 102 2.95 -1.27 -4.59
C VAL A 102 4.35 -1.80 -4.71
N CYS A 103 4.74 -2.17 -5.93
CA CYS A 103 6.07 -2.66 -6.23
C CYS A 103 6.39 -2.44 -7.70
N PRO A 104 7.47 -1.72 -8.05
CA PRO A 104 7.88 -1.53 -9.44
C PRO A 104 8.04 -2.85 -10.22
N ALA A 105 8.50 -3.91 -9.57
CA ALA A 105 8.64 -5.24 -10.17
C ALA A 105 7.36 -6.10 -10.13
N GLY A 106 6.22 -5.53 -9.69
CA GLY A 106 4.97 -6.26 -9.52
C GLY A 106 4.96 -7.22 -8.33
N ALA A 107 4.19 -8.31 -8.43
CA ALA A 107 4.04 -9.33 -7.40
C ALA A 107 4.06 -10.74 -8.00
N GLU A 108 4.52 -11.70 -7.20
CA GLU A 108 4.22 -13.11 -7.44
C GLU A 108 2.71 -13.35 -7.36
N PRO A 109 2.15 -14.31 -8.11
CA PRO A 109 0.72 -14.63 -8.03
C PRO A 109 0.30 -14.99 -6.60
N ASP A 110 -0.56 -14.16 -6.00
CA ASP A 110 -1.12 -14.37 -4.68
C ASP A 110 -2.60 -13.97 -4.66
N PRO A 111 -3.55 -14.89 -4.41
CA PRO A 111 -4.98 -14.59 -4.47
C PRO A 111 -5.46 -13.65 -3.37
N ARG A 112 -4.62 -13.36 -2.36
CA ARG A 112 -4.95 -12.42 -1.27
C ARG A 112 -4.77 -10.96 -1.69
N LEU A 113 -4.00 -10.69 -2.75
CA LEU A 113 -3.78 -9.34 -3.26
C LEU A 113 -4.90 -8.95 -4.23
N ALA A 114 -5.71 -7.97 -3.84
CA ALA A 114 -6.77 -7.43 -4.68
C ALA A 114 -6.25 -6.57 -5.84
N GLN A 115 -5.11 -5.88 -5.64
CA GLN A 115 -4.44 -5.10 -6.68
C GLN A 115 -2.98 -4.87 -6.33
N VAL A 116 -2.14 -4.75 -7.37
CA VAL A 116 -0.75 -4.34 -7.26
C VAL A 116 -0.50 -3.23 -8.28
N TRP A 117 0.00 -2.09 -7.82
CA TRP A 117 0.46 -1.01 -8.71
C TRP A 117 1.97 -1.11 -8.94
N THR A 118 2.36 -1.04 -10.20
CA THR A 118 3.74 -0.96 -10.69
C THR A 118 4.18 0.48 -10.81
N ALA A 119 5.46 0.71 -11.17
CA ALA A 119 5.94 2.06 -11.40
C ALA A 119 5.21 2.76 -12.56
N ASP A 120 4.87 2.02 -13.63
CA ASP A 120 4.16 2.56 -14.78
C ASP A 120 2.73 2.98 -14.42
N ASP A 121 2.05 2.19 -13.59
CA ASP A 121 0.72 2.54 -13.08
C ASP A 121 0.75 3.84 -12.27
N LEU A 122 1.77 4.02 -11.43
CA LEU A 122 1.91 5.24 -10.63
C LEU A 122 2.24 6.47 -11.49
N LEU A 123 3.01 6.30 -12.57
CA LEU A 123 3.34 7.41 -13.48
C LEU A 123 2.10 7.94 -14.22
N ALA A 124 1.08 7.09 -14.44
CA ALA A 124 -0.18 7.51 -15.04
C ALA A 124 -0.95 8.57 -14.21
N ALA A 125 -0.56 8.80 -12.95
CA ALA A 125 -1.13 9.84 -12.11
C ALA A 125 -0.76 11.28 -12.53
N TRP A 126 0.24 11.45 -13.42
CA TRP A 126 0.71 12.75 -13.91
C TRP A 126 0.85 12.77 -15.44
N PRO A 127 -0.21 13.14 -16.18
CA PRO A 127 -0.16 13.34 -17.63
C PRO A 127 0.58 14.62 -18.06
#